data_AF-A0A1Q3B3T1-F1
#
_entry.id   AF-A0A1Q3B3T1-F1
#
_cell.length_a   1.000
_cell.length_b   1.000
_cell.length_c   1.000
_cell.angle_alpha   90.00
_cell.angle_beta   90.00
_cell.angle_gamma   90.00
#
_symmetry.space_group_name_H-M   'P 1'
#
loop_
_entity.id
_entity.type
_entity.pdbx_description
1 polymer ?
#
loop_
_entity_poly.entity_id
_entity_poly.type
_entity_poly.pdbx_seq_one_letter_code
_entity_poly.pdbx_strand_id
1 'polypeptide(L)'
;AGSILLLLLSLHKQHLSLSLHKILLFIFSFISYLLLLFSLFLEIRANSSLFVSLYSRVFFSFKNHHLATPTVTDMAPPIETSTKPNATHPSPHPPLNERIISSMTRRSVAAHPWHDLEIGPGAPMVFNCVVEISKGSKVKYELDKKTGLIKVDRVLYSSVVYPHNYGFIPRTFCEDNDPMDVLIIMQEPVLPGCFLRAKAIGLMPMIDQGEKDDKIIAVCADDPEYRHYNDIKDLPPHRLAEIHRFFEDYKKNENKEVVVNDFLPAASAYEAIQHSMNLYANYIVESLRR
;
A
#
# COMPACT_ATOMS: atom_id res chain seq x y z
N ALA A 1 -67.77 20.32 -19.35
CA ALA A 1 -66.69 19.34 -19.59
C ALA A 1 -65.47 19.95 -20.32
N GLY A 2 -65.64 20.71 -21.41
CA GLY A 2 -64.51 21.25 -22.19
C GLY A 2 -63.57 22.24 -21.49
N SER A 3 -64.08 23.09 -20.58
CA SER A 3 -63.29 24.15 -19.93
C SER A 3 -62.29 23.62 -18.89
N ILE A 4 -62.57 22.49 -18.26
CA ILE A 4 -61.70 21.86 -17.25
C ILE A 4 -60.51 21.15 -17.93
N LEU A 5 -60.75 20.54 -19.09
CA LEU A 5 -59.70 19.87 -19.88
C LEU A 5 -58.67 20.88 -20.42
N LEU A 6 -59.12 22.05 -20.87
CA LEU A 6 -58.23 23.15 -21.28
C LEU A 6 -57.39 23.71 -20.12
N LEU A 7 -57.98 23.82 -18.92
CA LEU A 7 -57.25 24.26 -17.74
C LEU A 7 -56.19 23.24 -17.32
N LEU A 8 -56.50 21.95 -17.34
CA LEU A 8 -55.57 20.86 -17.02
C LEU A 8 -54.43 20.76 -18.05
N LEU A 9 -54.71 20.93 -19.34
CA LEU A 9 -53.67 20.96 -20.38
C LEU A 9 -52.77 22.20 -20.26
N SER A 10 -53.32 23.35 -19.86
CA SER A 10 -52.55 24.57 -19.61
C SER A 10 -51.64 24.43 -18.39
N LEU A 11 -52.17 23.90 -17.27
CA LEU A 11 -51.41 23.61 -16.05
C LEU A 11 -50.31 22.56 -16.29
N HIS A 12 -50.59 21.52 -17.09
CA HIS A 12 -49.60 20.51 -17.45
C HIS A 12 -48.48 21.08 -18.34
N LYS A 13 -48.80 21.94 -19.31
CA LYS A 13 -47.79 22.67 -20.11
C LYS A 13 -46.93 23.60 -19.26
N GLN A 14 -47.54 24.33 -18.31
CA GLN A 14 -46.79 25.21 -17.41
C GLN A 14 -45.85 24.40 -16.50
N HIS A 15 -46.28 23.27 -15.95
CA HIS A 15 -45.44 22.40 -15.13
C HIS A 15 -44.28 21.78 -15.93
N LEU A 16 -44.51 21.36 -17.18
CA LEU A 16 -43.46 20.85 -18.07
C LEU A 16 -42.42 21.94 -18.41
N SER A 17 -42.88 23.16 -18.68
CA SER A 17 -42.02 24.32 -18.97
C SER A 17 -41.16 24.70 -17.76
N LEU A 18 -41.73 24.70 -16.55
CA LEU A 18 -41.00 24.96 -15.30
C LEU A 18 -39.95 23.87 -15.02
N SER A 19 -40.26 22.62 -15.36
CA SER A 19 -39.33 21.49 -15.23
C SER A 19 -38.16 21.60 -16.23
N LEU A 20 -38.44 21.96 -17.49
CA LEU A 20 -37.39 22.16 -18.49
C LEU A 20 -36.45 23.33 -18.12
N HIS A 21 -37.01 24.42 -17.60
CA HIS A 21 -36.21 25.58 -17.17
C HIS A 21 -35.29 25.24 -16.00
N LYS A 22 -35.76 24.44 -15.03
CA LYS A 22 -34.93 23.94 -13.91
C LYS A 22 -33.81 23.01 -14.39
N ILE A 23 -34.10 22.12 -15.34
CA ILE A 23 -33.09 21.23 -15.95
C ILE A 23 -32.03 22.06 -16.70
N LEU A 24 -32.46 23.07 -17.46
CA LEU A 24 -31.55 23.93 -18.20
C LEU A 24 -30.65 24.75 -17.26
N LEU A 25 -31.20 25.29 -16.17
CA LEU A 25 -30.42 25.98 -15.12
C LEU A 25 -29.41 25.05 -14.44
N PHE A 26 -29.79 23.79 -14.19
CA PHE A 26 -28.87 22.79 -13.64
C PHE A 26 -27.72 22.47 -14.61
N ILE A 27 -28.02 22.31 -15.90
CA ILE A 27 -27.01 22.09 -16.94
C ILE A 27 -26.07 23.29 -17.05
N PHE A 28 -26.58 24.52 -17.04
CA PHE A 28 -25.75 25.73 -17.06
C PHE A 28 -24.86 25.86 -15.82
N SER A 29 -25.40 25.55 -14.64
CA SER A 29 -24.62 25.54 -13.39
C SER A 29 -23.52 24.46 -13.42
N PHE A 30 -23.82 23.28 -13.94
CA PHE A 30 -22.86 22.19 -14.07
C PHE A 30 -21.73 22.51 -15.07
N ILE A 31 -22.07 23.09 -16.23
CA ILE A 31 -21.08 23.53 -17.22
C ILE A 31 -20.20 24.65 -16.65
N SER A 32 -20.79 25.61 -15.92
CA SER A 32 -20.03 26.69 -15.28
C SER A 32 -19.05 26.14 -14.22
N TYR A 33 -19.48 25.15 -13.43
CA TYR A 33 -18.62 24.47 -12.45
C TYR A 33 -17.46 23.71 -13.13
N LEU A 34 -17.73 23.03 -14.24
CA LEU A 34 -16.71 22.30 -14.99
C LEU A 34 -15.66 23.24 -15.61
N LEU A 35 -16.10 24.40 -16.14
CA LEU A 35 -15.20 25.44 -16.65
C LEU A 35 -14.34 26.04 -15.54
N LEU A 36 -14.88 26.19 -14.33
CA LEU A 36 -14.16 26.71 -13.16
C LEU A 36 -13.09 25.70 -12.69
N LEU A 37 -13.41 24.40 -12.65
CA LEU A 37 -12.46 23.31 -12.39
C LEU A 37 -11.35 23.24 -13.45
N PHE A 38 -11.70 23.43 -14.73
CA PHE A 38 -10.72 23.44 -15.81
C PHE A 38 -9.78 24.65 -15.75
N SER A 39 -10.32 25.83 -15.41
CA SER A 39 -9.51 27.03 -15.17
C SER A 39 -8.57 26.86 -13.97
N LEU A 40 -9.06 26.27 -12.87
CA LEU A 40 -8.26 25.97 -11.69
C LEU A 40 -7.14 24.96 -12.01
N PHE A 41 -7.44 23.93 -12.82
CA PHE A 41 -6.46 22.95 -13.28
C PHE A 41 -5.35 23.59 -14.14
N LEU A 42 -5.71 24.51 -15.04
CA LEU A 42 -4.75 25.27 -15.84
C LEU A 42 -3.89 26.19 -14.97
N GLU A 43 -4.47 26.83 -13.96
CA GLU A 43 -3.76 27.72 -13.04
C GLU A 43 -2.80 26.94 -12.10
N ILE A 44 -3.21 25.76 -11.63
CA ILE A 44 -2.34 24.83 -10.89
C ILE A 44 -1.18 24.35 -11.77
N ARG A 45 -1.43 24.08 -13.06
CA ARG A 45 -0.39 23.68 -14.01
C ARG A 45 0.57 24.83 -14.35
N ALA A 46 0.09 26.08 -14.34
CA ALA A 46 0.88 27.26 -14.68
C ALA A 46 1.75 27.78 -13.52
N ASN A 47 1.38 27.52 -12.26
CA ASN A 47 2.10 28.02 -11.08
C ASN A 47 2.60 26.89 -10.17
N SER A 48 3.79 26.37 -10.46
CA SER A 48 4.46 25.33 -9.66
C SER A 48 4.86 25.77 -8.24
N SER A 49 4.73 27.05 -7.88
CA SER A 49 5.08 27.60 -6.56
C SER A 49 3.92 27.67 -5.56
N LEU A 50 2.65 27.55 -6.00
CA LEU A 50 1.47 27.66 -5.12
C LEU A 50 1.12 26.35 -4.40
N PHE A 51 1.59 25.21 -4.90
CA PHE A 51 1.31 23.88 -4.35
C PHE A 51 1.90 23.68 -2.94
N VAL A 52 2.99 24.38 -2.61
CA VAL A 52 3.67 24.27 -1.29
C VAL A 52 3.01 25.16 -0.23
N SER A 53 2.43 26.30 -0.61
CA SER A 53 1.86 27.27 0.34
C SER A 53 0.46 26.90 0.85
N LEU A 54 -0.37 26.31 -0.02
CA LEU A 54 -1.76 25.97 0.34
C LEU A 54 -1.84 24.76 1.27
N TYR A 55 -0.95 23.78 1.11
CA TYR A 55 -0.87 22.61 1.99
C TYR A 55 -0.48 22.98 3.44
N SER A 56 0.37 23.99 3.62
CA SER A 56 0.81 24.44 4.96
C SER A 56 -0.30 25.17 5.73
N ARG A 57 -1.22 25.86 5.03
CA ARG A 57 -2.29 26.64 5.67
C ARG A 57 -3.52 25.82 6.07
N VAL A 58 -3.85 24.76 5.33
CA VAL A 58 -5.00 23.88 5.66
C VAL A 58 -4.69 22.99 6.87
N PHE A 59 -3.42 22.59 7.06
CA PHE A 59 -3.03 21.73 8.19
C PHE A 59 -2.97 22.46 9.55
N PHE A 60 -2.85 23.80 9.54
CA PHE A 60 -2.77 24.59 10.78
C PHE A 60 -4.14 24.95 11.39
N SER A 61 -5.23 24.87 10.61
CA SER A 61 -6.56 25.29 11.06
C SER A 61 -7.36 24.22 11.82
N PHE A 62 -6.90 22.96 11.83
CA PHE A 62 -7.63 21.84 12.43
C PHE A 62 -7.21 21.47 13.87
N LYS A 63 -6.21 22.17 14.45
CA LYS A 63 -5.64 21.80 15.76
C LYS A 63 -6.12 22.66 16.95
N ASN A 64 -6.94 23.69 16.73
CA ASN A 64 -7.33 24.61 17.80
C ASN A 64 -8.85 24.80 17.88
N HIS A 65 -9.59 23.79 18.35
CA HIS A 65 -10.91 24.01 18.95
C HIS A 65 -11.19 22.99 20.07
N HIS A 66 -11.48 23.53 21.27
CA HIS A 66 -11.86 22.88 22.56
C HIS A 66 -10.69 22.28 23.36
N LEU A 67 -10.43 22.62 24.64
CA LEU A 67 -11.32 22.90 25.77
C LEU A 67 -10.99 24.21 26.53
N ALA A 68 -12.05 24.83 27.07
CA ALA A 68 -12.00 25.95 28.01
C ALA A 68 -11.85 25.46 29.47
N THR A 69 -11.09 26.19 30.29
CA THR A 69 -11.06 26.08 31.76
C THR A 69 -11.72 27.32 32.39
N PRO A 70 -12.38 27.20 33.56
CA PRO A 70 -12.93 28.35 34.25
C PRO A 70 -11.92 29.01 35.22
N THR A 71 -12.18 30.28 35.44
CA THR A 71 -11.50 31.31 36.23
C THR A 71 -11.46 31.08 37.74
N VAL A 72 -10.36 31.51 38.38
CA VAL A 72 -10.35 31.99 39.78
C VAL A 72 -9.50 33.26 39.85
N THR A 73 -10.02 34.23 40.61
CA THR A 73 -9.63 35.65 40.76
C THR A 73 -8.59 35.92 41.85
N ASP A 74 -7.92 37.08 41.68
CA ASP A 74 -7.27 38.00 42.64
C ASP A 74 -6.01 37.59 43.42
N MET A 75 -4.92 38.36 43.24
CA MET A 75 -4.45 39.41 44.18
C MET A 75 -3.08 40.01 43.77
N ALA A 76 -3.04 41.34 43.57
CA ALA A 76 -1.98 42.36 43.84
C ALA A 76 -0.50 42.21 43.36
N PRO A 77 0.26 43.32 43.16
CA PRO A 77 1.42 43.40 42.25
C PRO A 77 2.78 43.06 42.90
N PRO A 78 3.84 42.77 42.11
CA PRO A 78 5.11 42.29 42.64
C PRO A 78 6.04 43.42 43.07
N ILE A 79 6.76 43.18 44.17
CA ILE A 79 7.91 43.94 44.64
C ILE A 79 9.14 43.54 43.83
N GLU A 80 9.83 44.52 43.24
CA GLU A 80 11.13 44.36 42.60
C GLU A 80 12.20 43.97 43.63
N THR A 81 12.88 42.85 43.41
CA THR A 81 14.23 42.63 43.91
C THR A 81 15.08 41.96 42.85
N SER A 82 16.29 42.50 42.70
CA SER A 82 17.30 42.16 41.71
C SER A 82 17.91 40.77 41.90
N THR A 83 17.90 39.96 40.85
CA THR A 83 18.77 38.78 40.74
C THR A 83 19.31 38.60 39.31
N LYS A 84 20.61 38.36 39.27
CA LYS A 84 21.53 38.04 38.16
C LYS A 84 20.97 37.01 37.13
N PRO A 85 21.52 36.93 35.90
CA PRO A 85 20.99 36.06 34.85
C PRO A 85 21.12 34.58 35.26
N ASN A 86 19.98 33.91 35.44
CA ASN A 86 19.96 32.49 35.75
C ASN A 86 20.32 31.66 34.53
N ALA A 87 21.28 30.77 34.76
CA ALA A 87 21.73 29.72 33.88
C ALA A 87 20.58 28.85 33.36
N THR A 88 20.61 28.56 32.07
CA THR A 88 19.78 27.56 31.41
C THR A 88 20.06 26.18 31.99
N HIS A 89 19.00 25.49 32.44
CA HIS A 89 19.08 24.11 32.88
C HIS A 89 19.57 23.20 31.74
N PRO A 90 20.54 22.28 32.00
CA PRO A 90 20.99 21.33 31.00
C PRO A 90 19.92 20.24 30.79
N SER A 91 19.46 20.10 29.54
CA SER A 91 18.70 18.93 29.10
C SER A 91 19.57 17.67 29.29
N PRO A 92 19.02 16.53 29.75
CA PRO A 92 19.78 15.30 29.98
C PRO A 92 20.22 14.62 28.66
N HIS A 93 19.80 15.14 27.51
CA HIS A 93 20.20 14.65 26.21
C HIS A 93 21.18 15.62 25.54
N PRO A 94 22.32 15.14 25.00
CA PRO A 94 23.19 15.97 24.19
C PRO A 94 22.41 16.47 22.97
N PRO A 95 22.57 17.74 22.56
CA PRO A 95 21.93 18.25 21.35
C PRO A 95 22.42 17.42 20.15
N LEU A 96 21.47 16.99 19.32
CA LEU A 96 21.78 16.24 18.10
C LEU A 96 22.70 17.08 17.22
N ASN A 97 23.98 16.75 17.21
CA ASN A 97 24.95 17.38 16.33
C ASN A 97 24.54 17.05 14.89
N GLU A 98 24.24 18.06 14.08
CA GLU A 98 23.86 17.90 12.67
C GLU A 98 24.89 17.09 11.87
N ARG A 99 26.18 17.08 12.29
CA ARG A 99 27.22 16.21 11.71
C ARG A 99 27.02 14.71 11.98
N ILE A 100 26.33 14.34 13.06
CA ILE A 100 25.97 12.94 13.37
C ILE A 100 24.78 12.52 12.51
N ILE A 101 23.79 13.41 12.32
CA ILE A 101 22.71 13.17 11.36
C ILE A 101 23.29 13.06 9.94
N SER A 102 24.25 13.91 9.58
CA SER A 102 24.94 13.88 8.27
C SER A 102 25.85 12.67 8.08
N SER A 103 26.34 12.03 9.15
CA SER A 103 27.14 10.80 9.06
C SER A 103 26.26 9.55 8.94
N MET A 104 25.03 9.58 9.48
CA MET A 104 24.01 8.54 9.26
C MET A 104 23.34 8.64 7.88
N THR A 105 23.41 9.79 7.19
CA THR A 105 22.87 9.96 5.83
C THR A 105 23.79 9.45 4.71
N ARG A 106 24.94 8.84 5.03
CA ARG A 106 25.84 8.24 4.02
C ARG A 106 25.42 6.83 3.58
N ARG A 107 24.17 6.69 3.15
CA ARG A 107 23.82 5.74 2.09
C ARG A 107 23.04 6.52 1.04
N SER A 108 23.78 7.22 0.18
CA SER A 108 23.23 7.85 -1.03
C SER A 108 23.01 6.82 -2.16
N VAL A 109 22.78 5.56 -1.81
CA VAL A 109 22.44 4.48 -2.73
C VAL A 109 20.99 4.15 -2.41
N ALA A 110 20.14 4.13 -3.43
CA ALA A 110 18.75 3.70 -3.28
C ALA A 110 18.74 2.33 -2.58
N ALA A 111 17.93 2.19 -1.53
CA ALA A 111 17.86 0.96 -0.75
C ALA A 111 17.43 -0.20 -1.67
N HIS A 112 18.18 -1.30 -1.66
CA HIS A 112 17.87 -2.49 -2.43
C HIS A 112 16.74 -3.26 -1.74
N PRO A 113 15.54 -3.41 -2.34
CA PRO A 113 14.36 -3.96 -1.65
C PRO A 113 14.56 -5.38 -1.11
N TRP A 114 15.43 -6.18 -1.73
CA TRP A 114 15.73 -7.53 -1.27
C TRP A 114 16.75 -7.60 -0.12
N HIS A 115 17.76 -6.73 -0.11
CA HIS A 115 18.90 -6.84 0.81
C HIS A 115 18.79 -5.87 1.98
N ASP A 116 18.40 -4.62 1.69
CA ASP A 116 18.36 -3.55 2.68
C ASP A 116 17.10 -3.57 3.53
N LEU A 117 15.95 -4.02 2.98
CA LEU A 117 14.73 -4.18 3.76
C LEU A 117 14.89 -5.34 4.76
N GLU A 118 14.59 -5.06 6.03
CA GLU A 118 14.56 -6.10 7.06
C GLU A 118 13.35 -7.00 6.87
N ILE A 119 13.53 -8.31 7.09
CA ILE A 119 12.43 -9.28 7.08
C ILE A 119 11.40 -9.01 8.20
N GLY A 120 11.82 -8.36 9.28
CA GLY A 120 10.97 -8.02 10.43
C GLY A 120 11.09 -9.02 11.58
N PRO A 121 10.84 -8.57 12.84
CA PRO A 121 11.11 -9.37 14.04
C PRO A 121 10.12 -10.51 14.28
N GLY A 122 9.00 -10.55 13.56
CA GLY A 122 8.00 -11.62 13.66
C GLY A 122 8.27 -12.82 12.75
N ALA A 123 9.34 -12.78 11.93
CA ALA A 123 9.66 -13.85 11.00
C ALA A 123 10.00 -15.14 11.77
N PRO A 124 9.63 -16.33 11.25
CA PRO A 124 9.02 -16.58 9.93
C PRO A 124 7.48 -16.40 9.88
N MET A 125 6.81 -16.17 11.02
CA MET A 125 5.33 -16.10 11.06
C MET A 125 4.78 -14.81 10.45
N VAL A 126 5.37 -13.67 10.80
CA VAL A 126 4.97 -12.34 10.34
C VAL A 126 6.20 -11.62 9.82
N PHE A 127 6.19 -11.25 8.54
CA PHE A 127 7.35 -10.68 7.85
C PHE A 127 6.94 -9.48 7.00
N ASN A 128 7.89 -8.63 6.68
CA ASN A 128 7.74 -7.65 5.61
C ASN A 128 7.80 -8.40 4.27
N CYS A 129 7.00 -8.00 3.29
CA CYS A 129 7.12 -8.46 1.91
C CYS A 129 7.05 -7.28 0.96
N VAL A 130 7.76 -7.34 -0.16
CA VAL A 130 7.71 -6.34 -1.23
C VAL A 130 6.73 -6.83 -2.29
N VAL A 131 5.76 -6.01 -2.64
CA VAL A 131 4.77 -6.32 -3.68
C VAL A 131 5.39 -6.02 -5.05
N GLU A 132 5.37 -6.99 -5.94
CA GLU A 132 5.76 -6.84 -7.34
C GLU A 132 4.53 -6.68 -8.23
N ILE A 133 3.49 -7.47 -8.00
CA ILE A 133 2.32 -7.51 -8.88
C ILE A 133 1.07 -7.21 -8.05
N SER A 134 0.37 -6.16 -8.45
CA SER A 134 -0.91 -5.80 -7.86
C SER A 134 -1.99 -6.83 -8.18
N LYS A 135 -2.87 -7.08 -7.22
CA LYS A 135 -4.13 -7.80 -7.43
C LYS A 135 -4.89 -7.23 -8.65
N GLY A 136 -5.33 -8.12 -9.54
CA GLY A 136 -6.04 -7.78 -10.77
C GLY A 136 -5.15 -7.36 -11.95
N SER A 137 -3.82 -7.31 -11.77
CA SER A 137 -2.90 -6.97 -12.86
C SER A 137 -2.59 -8.17 -13.76
N LYS A 138 -2.39 -7.89 -15.06
CA LYS A 138 -1.75 -8.80 -16.03
C LYS A 138 -0.27 -8.55 -16.21
N VAL A 139 0.23 -7.41 -15.75
CA VAL A 139 1.64 -7.05 -15.91
C VAL A 139 2.42 -7.79 -14.85
N LYS A 140 3.26 -8.74 -15.27
CA LYS A 140 4.24 -9.37 -14.41
C LYS A 140 5.42 -8.43 -14.29
N TYR A 141 5.50 -7.78 -13.14
CA TYR A 141 6.69 -7.10 -12.71
C TYR A 141 7.62 -8.09 -12.03
N GLU A 142 8.91 -7.74 -11.97
CA GLU A 142 9.95 -8.49 -11.29
C GLU A 142 10.96 -7.52 -10.68
N LEU A 143 11.57 -7.91 -9.57
CA LEU A 143 12.76 -7.27 -9.06
C LEU A 143 13.95 -7.54 -10.00
N ASP A 144 14.53 -6.49 -10.56
CA ASP A 144 15.87 -6.59 -11.15
C ASP A 144 16.91 -6.63 -10.03
N LYS A 145 17.34 -7.83 -9.65
CA LYS A 145 18.30 -8.14 -8.56
C LYS A 145 19.62 -7.35 -8.66
N LYS A 146 20.00 -6.86 -9.84
CA LYS A 146 21.23 -6.06 -10.02
C LYS A 146 21.04 -4.61 -9.63
N THR A 147 19.90 -4.02 -9.98
CA THR A 147 19.64 -2.59 -9.78
C THR A 147 18.79 -2.31 -8.55
N GLY A 148 18.07 -3.31 -8.04
CA GLY A 148 17.08 -3.16 -6.98
C GLY A 148 15.79 -2.49 -7.44
N LEU A 149 15.59 -2.30 -8.74
CA LEU A 149 14.41 -1.64 -9.31
C LEU A 149 13.37 -2.67 -9.74
N ILE A 150 12.11 -2.27 -9.70
CA ILE A 150 11.02 -3.06 -10.27
C ILE A 150 10.99 -2.85 -11.78
N LYS A 151 11.09 -3.95 -12.52
CA LYS A 151 11.09 -4.00 -13.97
C LYS A 151 9.83 -4.73 -14.46
N VAL A 152 9.34 -4.37 -15.63
CA VAL A 152 8.33 -5.18 -16.34
C VAL A 152 9.04 -6.38 -16.97
N ASP A 153 8.70 -7.59 -16.54
CA ASP A 153 9.13 -8.82 -17.19
C ASP A 153 8.32 -9.01 -18.48
N ARG A 154 7.00 -9.16 -18.32
CA ARG A 154 6.05 -9.34 -19.43
C ARG A 154 4.61 -9.05 -19.04
N VAL A 155 3.74 -9.00 -20.03
CA VAL A 155 2.28 -9.12 -19.81
C VAL A 155 1.92 -10.60 -19.92
N LEU A 156 1.07 -11.11 -19.02
CA LEU A 156 0.60 -12.50 -19.10
C LEU A 156 -0.07 -12.79 -20.46
N TYR A 157 0.28 -13.93 -21.06
CA TYR A 157 -0.23 -14.33 -22.38
C TYR A 157 -1.67 -14.86 -22.30
N SER A 158 -2.05 -15.33 -21.11
CA SER A 158 -3.38 -15.82 -20.77
C SER A 158 -4.36 -14.69 -20.49
N SER A 159 -5.64 -15.01 -20.49
CA SER A 159 -6.70 -14.05 -20.18
C SER A 159 -6.77 -13.73 -18.68
N VAL A 160 -6.14 -14.54 -17.82
CA VAL A 160 -6.19 -14.42 -16.35
C VAL A 160 -5.41 -13.21 -15.83
N VAL A 161 -5.71 -12.84 -14.59
CA VAL A 161 -5.05 -11.77 -13.81
C VAL A 161 -4.64 -12.35 -12.47
N TYR A 162 -3.63 -11.77 -11.82
CA TYR A 162 -3.24 -12.18 -10.47
C TYR A 162 -4.43 -11.99 -9.51
N PRO A 163 -4.93 -13.04 -8.82
CA PRO A 163 -6.11 -12.94 -7.98
C PRO A 163 -5.86 -12.16 -6.67
N HIS A 164 -4.59 -12.06 -6.29
CA HIS A 164 -4.11 -11.40 -5.07
C HIS A 164 -2.81 -10.66 -5.34
N ASN A 165 -2.36 -9.84 -4.39
CA ASN A 165 -1.05 -9.19 -4.51
C ASN A 165 0.03 -10.27 -4.46
N TYR A 166 1.09 -10.09 -5.24
CA TYR A 166 2.19 -11.03 -5.35
C TYR A 166 3.51 -10.30 -5.19
N GLY A 167 4.49 -10.96 -4.59
CA GLY A 167 5.86 -10.50 -4.58
C GLY A 167 6.73 -11.43 -3.77
N PHE A 168 7.69 -10.88 -3.05
CA PHE A 168 8.73 -11.68 -2.39
C PHE A 168 9.00 -11.24 -0.96
N ILE A 169 9.63 -12.15 -0.21
CA ILE A 169 10.09 -11.92 1.16
C ILE A 169 11.55 -11.45 1.12
N PRO A 170 11.90 -10.27 1.64
CA PRO A 170 13.27 -9.78 1.66
C PRO A 170 14.14 -10.66 2.55
N ARG A 171 15.45 -10.70 2.27
CA ARG A 171 16.43 -11.52 3.00
C ARG A 171 16.09 -13.02 3.08
N THR A 172 15.53 -13.53 1.99
CA THR A 172 15.29 -14.96 1.76
C THR A 172 15.93 -15.35 0.43
N PHE A 173 16.19 -16.65 0.23
CA PHE A 173 16.81 -17.19 -0.97
C PHE A 173 16.33 -18.63 -1.23
N CYS A 174 16.02 -18.95 -2.48
CA CYS A 174 15.53 -20.24 -2.93
C CYS A 174 16.51 -20.90 -3.92
N GLU A 175 16.26 -22.16 -4.24
CA GLU A 175 17.13 -22.98 -5.10
C GLU A 175 17.18 -22.47 -6.56
N ASP A 176 16.16 -21.72 -6.99
CA ASP A 176 16.05 -21.03 -8.28
C ASP A 176 16.87 -19.72 -8.35
N ASN A 177 17.58 -19.36 -7.27
CA ASN A 177 18.31 -18.12 -7.10
C ASN A 177 17.45 -16.85 -6.99
N ASP A 178 16.19 -16.99 -6.59
CA ASP A 178 15.28 -15.89 -6.30
C ASP A 178 14.92 -15.82 -4.80
N PRO A 179 14.44 -14.66 -4.30
CA PRO A 179 13.83 -14.59 -2.99
C PRO A 179 12.56 -15.44 -2.93
N MET A 180 12.18 -15.88 -1.72
CA MET A 180 10.96 -16.65 -1.50
C MET A 180 9.72 -15.87 -1.95
N ASP A 181 8.95 -16.48 -2.84
CA ASP A 181 7.71 -15.94 -3.37
C ASP A 181 6.58 -15.97 -2.34
N VAL A 182 5.72 -14.96 -2.38
CA VAL A 182 4.55 -14.86 -1.51
C VAL A 182 3.34 -14.26 -2.24
N LEU A 183 2.19 -14.91 -2.06
CA LEU A 183 0.88 -14.42 -2.46
C LEU A 183 0.16 -13.84 -1.23
N ILE A 184 -0.18 -12.55 -1.29
CA ILE A 184 -0.77 -11.79 -0.18
C ILE A 184 -2.25 -11.52 -0.42
N ILE A 185 -3.07 -12.17 0.40
CA ILE A 185 -4.51 -11.97 0.43
C ILE A 185 -4.85 -10.74 1.29
N MET A 186 -5.55 -9.79 0.69
CA MET A 186 -6.08 -8.60 1.32
C MET A 186 -7.20 -7.98 0.47
N GLN A 187 -7.88 -6.97 1.01
CA GLN A 187 -8.98 -6.28 0.33
C GLN A 187 -8.52 -5.57 -0.95
N GLU A 188 -7.50 -4.71 -0.84
CA GLU A 188 -7.10 -3.77 -1.88
C GLU A 188 -5.84 -4.19 -2.66
N PRO A 189 -5.71 -3.79 -3.94
CA PRO A 189 -4.47 -3.92 -4.68
C PRO A 189 -3.39 -2.98 -4.12
N VAL A 190 -2.15 -3.45 -4.09
CA VAL A 190 -0.99 -2.67 -3.65
C VAL A 190 -0.08 -2.40 -4.85
N LEU A 191 0.44 -1.18 -4.94
CA LEU A 191 1.30 -0.78 -6.06
C LEU A 191 2.64 -1.54 -6.04
N PRO A 192 3.20 -1.86 -7.22
CA PRO A 192 4.53 -2.47 -7.31
C PRO A 192 5.62 -1.64 -6.62
N GLY A 193 6.52 -2.28 -5.90
CA GLY A 193 7.61 -1.67 -5.14
C GLY A 193 7.22 -1.19 -3.74
N CYS A 194 5.93 -1.20 -3.38
CA CYS A 194 5.52 -0.99 -2.00
C CYS A 194 5.79 -2.26 -1.16
N PHE A 195 6.02 -2.09 0.13
CA PHE A 195 6.12 -3.22 1.07
C PHE A 195 5.02 -3.13 2.12
N LEU A 196 4.66 -4.28 2.69
CA LEU A 196 3.67 -4.41 3.75
C LEU A 196 4.05 -5.53 4.72
N ARG A 197 3.35 -5.62 5.86
CA ARG A 197 3.49 -6.76 6.77
C ARG A 197 2.51 -7.86 6.40
N ALA A 198 3.03 -9.05 6.15
CA ALA A 198 2.27 -10.24 5.83
C ALA A 198 2.42 -11.29 6.93
N LYS A 199 1.37 -12.08 7.15
CA LYS A 199 1.36 -13.22 8.06
C LYS A 199 1.17 -14.50 7.25
N ALA A 200 2.13 -15.42 7.32
CA ALA A 200 2.02 -16.71 6.64
C ALA A 200 0.90 -17.56 7.26
N ILE A 201 0.07 -18.10 6.38
CA ILE A 201 -1.06 -18.98 6.74
C ILE A 201 -0.98 -20.34 6.03
N GLY A 202 -0.17 -20.48 4.99
CA GLY A 202 0.02 -21.76 4.31
C GLY A 202 1.13 -21.73 3.28
N LEU A 203 1.41 -22.90 2.73
CA LEU A 203 2.38 -23.10 1.67
C LEU A 203 1.69 -23.78 0.48
N MET A 204 1.96 -23.30 -0.72
CA MET A 204 1.47 -23.89 -1.97
C MET A 204 2.67 -24.55 -2.68
N PRO A 205 2.83 -25.87 -2.58
CA PRO A 205 3.88 -26.56 -3.31
C PRO A 205 3.55 -26.56 -4.80
N MET A 206 4.49 -26.10 -5.61
CA MET A 206 4.31 -25.97 -7.06
C MET A 206 5.54 -26.50 -7.78
N ILE A 207 5.31 -27.15 -8.91
CA ILE A 207 6.35 -27.61 -9.82
C ILE A 207 6.17 -26.85 -11.13
N ASP A 208 7.17 -26.03 -11.50
CA ASP A 208 7.22 -25.30 -12.76
C ASP A 208 8.29 -25.93 -13.66
N GLN A 209 7.88 -26.54 -14.77
CA GLN A 209 8.80 -27.18 -15.73
C GLN A 209 9.75 -28.23 -15.10
N GLY A 210 9.33 -28.87 -14.00
CA GLY A 210 10.12 -29.88 -13.28
C GLY A 210 10.99 -29.33 -12.15
N GLU A 211 11.04 -28.01 -11.96
CA GLU A 211 11.72 -27.35 -10.85
C GLU A 211 10.73 -27.00 -9.74
N LYS A 212 11.20 -27.05 -8.50
CA LYS A 212 10.40 -26.76 -7.31
C LYS A 212 10.29 -25.25 -7.14
N ASP A 213 9.06 -24.72 -7.16
CA ASP A 213 8.76 -23.28 -7.06
C ASP A 213 7.66 -23.03 -6.01
N ASP A 214 7.96 -23.44 -4.78
CA ASP A 214 7.08 -23.31 -3.62
C ASP A 214 6.68 -21.85 -3.37
N LYS A 215 5.39 -21.59 -3.11
CA LYS A 215 4.89 -20.23 -2.85
C LYS A 215 4.24 -20.10 -1.49
N ILE A 216 4.61 -19.08 -0.73
CA ILE A 216 3.96 -18.79 0.55
C ILE A 216 2.58 -18.18 0.30
N ILE A 217 1.57 -18.68 1.01
CA ILE A 217 0.25 -18.04 1.09
C ILE A 217 0.18 -17.26 2.40
N ALA A 218 -0.07 -15.95 2.28
CA ALA A 218 -0.11 -15.04 3.41
C ALA A 218 -1.33 -14.11 3.36
N VAL A 219 -1.66 -13.54 4.51
CA VAL A 219 -2.62 -12.44 4.62
C VAL A 219 -1.90 -11.16 5.02
N CYS A 220 -2.43 -9.99 4.65
CA CYS A 220 -1.94 -8.73 5.21
C CYS A 220 -2.19 -8.70 6.72
N ALA A 221 -1.13 -8.53 7.52
CA ALA A 221 -1.20 -8.55 8.97
C ALA A 221 -1.96 -7.35 9.55
N ASP A 222 -2.08 -6.27 8.76
CA ASP A 222 -2.71 -5.01 9.13
C ASP A 222 -4.12 -4.85 8.53
N ASP A 223 -4.57 -5.79 7.69
CA ASP A 223 -5.92 -5.74 7.09
C ASP A 223 -6.95 -6.29 8.09
N PRO A 224 -7.92 -5.48 8.57
CA PRO A 224 -8.92 -5.93 9.55
C PRO A 224 -9.77 -7.12 9.08
N GLU A 225 -9.97 -7.26 7.77
CA GLU A 225 -10.77 -8.34 7.18
C GLU A 225 -10.04 -9.68 7.22
N TYR A 226 -8.70 -9.70 7.12
CA TYR A 226 -7.93 -10.94 6.97
C TYR A 226 -6.97 -11.23 8.13
N ARG A 227 -6.63 -10.24 8.96
CA ARG A 227 -5.63 -10.39 10.04
C ARG A 227 -5.94 -11.51 11.05
N HIS A 228 -7.18 -11.97 11.13
CA HIS A 228 -7.62 -13.01 12.06
C HIS A 228 -7.43 -14.44 11.52
N TYR A 229 -7.11 -14.61 10.23
CA TYR A 229 -6.82 -15.90 9.61
C TYR A 229 -5.43 -16.36 10.03
N ASN A 230 -5.28 -17.59 10.52
CA ASN A 230 -4.01 -18.10 11.04
C ASN A 230 -3.53 -19.36 10.32
N ASP A 231 -4.40 -20.04 9.58
CA ASP A 231 -4.07 -21.23 8.82
C ASP A 231 -4.81 -21.25 7.47
N ILE A 232 -4.30 -22.02 6.51
CA ILE A 232 -4.82 -22.09 5.14
C ILE A 232 -6.28 -22.53 5.12
N LYS A 233 -6.69 -23.38 6.06
CA LYS A 233 -8.06 -23.87 6.20
C LYS A 233 -9.06 -22.79 6.62
N ASP A 234 -8.58 -21.64 7.13
CA ASP A 234 -9.43 -20.53 7.49
C ASP A 234 -9.96 -19.81 6.23
N LEU A 235 -9.30 -20.00 5.08
CA LEU A 235 -9.77 -19.48 3.80
C LEU A 235 -11.01 -20.25 3.30
N PRO A 236 -11.99 -19.57 2.69
CA PRO A 236 -13.09 -20.23 2.02
C PRO A 236 -12.58 -21.24 0.97
N PRO A 237 -13.13 -22.46 0.88
CA PRO A 237 -12.64 -23.48 -0.05
C PRO A 237 -12.60 -23.02 -1.51
N HIS A 238 -13.58 -22.20 -1.92
CA HIS A 238 -13.61 -21.64 -3.27
C HIS A 238 -12.41 -20.72 -3.55
N ARG A 239 -11.91 -20.00 -2.53
CA ARG A 239 -10.74 -19.13 -2.66
C ARG A 239 -9.49 -19.93 -2.97
N LEU A 240 -9.31 -21.07 -2.31
CA LEU A 240 -8.19 -21.99 -2.58
C LEU A 240 -8.27 -22.55 -4.00
N ALA A 241 -9.48 -22.90 -4.46
CA ALA A 241 -9.69 -23.39 -5.82
C ALA A 241 -9.37 -22.33 -6.90
N GLU A 242 -9.70 -21.05 -6.66
CA GLU A 242 -9.33 -19.95 -7.55
C GLU A 242 -7.80 -19.76 -7.65
N ILE A 243 -7.11 -19.79 -6.50
CA ILE A 243 -5.64 -19.66 -6.44
C ILE A 243 -4.98 -20.83 -7.18
N HIS A 244 -5.42 -22.06 -6.89
CA HIS A 244 -4.93 -23.27 -7.54
C HIS A 244 -5.10 -23.21 -9.06
N ARG A 245 -6.31 -22.90 -9.54
CA ARG A 245 -6.62 -22.78 -10.97
C ARG A 245 -5.78 -21.69 -11.65
N PHE A 246 -5.56 -20.55 -10.99
CA PHE A 246 -4.73 -19.48 -11.54
C PHE A 246 -3.30 -19.96 -11.85
N PHE A 247 -2.63 -20.61 -10.89
CA PHE A 247 -1.25 -21.07 -11.07
C PHE A 247 -1.14 -22.25 -12.05
N GLU A 248 -2.16 -23.10 -12.19
CA GLU A 248 -2.20 -24.10 -13.27
C GLU A 248 -2.33 -23.46 -14.66
N ASP A 249 -3.08 -22.36 -14.78
CA ASP A 249 -3.50 -21.84 -16.09
C ASP A 249 -2.62 -20.71 -16.62
N TYR A 250 -1.98 -19.91 -15.75
CA TYR A 250 -1.39 -18.62 -16.16
C TYR A 250 -0.30 -18.73 -17.24
N LYS A 251 0.42 -19.87 -17.28
CA LYS A 251 1.49 -20.18 -18.25
C LYS A 251 1.07 -21.10 -19.40
N LYS A 252 -0.19 -21.55 -19.48
CA LYS A 252 -0.64 -22.48 -20.54
C LYS A 252 -0.45 -21.92 -21.95
N ASN A 253 -0.73 -20.63 -22.15
CA ASN A 253 -0.52 -19.95 -23.43
C ASN A 253 0.96 -19.75 -23.78
N GLU A 254 1.88 -20.06 -22.86
CA GLU A 254 3.32 -20.09 -23.09
C GLU A 254 3.81 -21.51 -23.47
N ASN A 255 2.89 -22.49 -23.62
CA ASN A 255 3.18 -23.92 -23.80
C ASN A 255 4.04 -24.51 -22.67
N LYS A 256 3.84 -24.02 -21.44
CA LYS A 256 4.48 -24.54 -20.24
C LYS A 256 3.45 -25.26 -19.37
N GLU A 257 3.92 -26.29 -18.68
CA GLU A 257 3.13 -27.06 -17.74
C GLU A 257 3.54 -26.71 -16.30
N VAL A 258 2.54 -26.46 -15.46
CA VAL A 258 2.69 -26.16 -14.04
C VAL A 258 1.78 -27.11 -13.27
N VAL A 259 2.32 -27.74 -12.24
CA VAL A 259 1.56 -28.63 -11.35
C VAL A 259 1.49 -27.99 -9.98
N VAL A 260 0.27 -27.82 -9.46
CA VAL A 260 0.02 -27.29 -8.11
C VAL A 260 -0.47 -28.44 -7.24
N ASN A 261 0.28 -28.75 -6.19
CA ASN A 261 -0.09 -29.78 -5.22
C ASN A 261 -1.06 -29.23 -4.17
N ASP A 262 -1.50 -30.10 -3.25
CA ASP A 262 -2.35 -29.69 -2.14
C ASP A 262 -1.67 -28.63 -1.27
N PHE A 263 -2.46 -27.62 -0.88
CA PHE A 263 -1.99 -26.58 0.02
C PHE A 263 -1.64 -27.18 1.40
N LEU A 264 -0.49 -26.76 1.92
CA LEU A 264 0.03 -27.17 3.21
C LEU A 264 -0.27 -26.12 4.30
N PRO A 265 -0.35 -26.54 5.57
CA PRO A 265 -0.71 -25.67 6.69
C PRO A 265 0.37 -24.61 6.98
N ALA A 266 0.03 -23.65 7.86
CA ALA A 266 0.92 -22.54 8.20
C ALA A 266 2.30 -22.98 8.72
N ALA A 267 2.36 -24.10 9.45
CA ALA A 267 3.60 -24.66 9.96
C ALA A 267 4.62 -24.96 8.84
N SER A 268 4.16 -25.54 7.73
CA SER A 268 5.02 -25.82 6.57
C SER A 268 5.55 -24.55 5.92
N ALA A 269 4.75 -23.48 5.92
CA ALA A 269 5.21 -22.16 5.45
C ALA A 269 6.32 -21.60 6.35
N TYR A 270 6.19 -21.74 7.67
CA TYR A 270 7.21 -21.27 8.61
C TYR A 270 8.54 -21.99 8.40
N GLU A 271 8.50 -23.31 8.21
CA GLU A 271 9.68 -24.13 7.91
C GLU A 271 10.34 -23.69 6.59
N ALA A 272 9.55 -23.49 5.52
CA ALA A 272 10.05 -23.05 4.23
C ALA A 272 10.71 -21.66 4.28
N ILE A 273 10.06 -20.69 4.95
CA ILE A 273 10.62 -19.34 5.13
C ILE A 273 11.91 -19.41 5.94
N GLN A 274 11.93 -20.16 7.04
CA GLN A 274 13.12 -20.30 7.88
C GLN A 274 14.28 -20.95 7.12
N HIS A 275 14.00 -21.99 6.32
CA HIS A 275 14.99 -22.61 5.46
C HIS A 275 15.56 -21.59 4.45
N SER A 276 14.70 -20.82 3.81
CA SER A 276 15.09 -19.79 2.85
C SER A 276 15.91 -18.65 3.48
N MET A 277 15.60 -18.26 4.72
CA MET A 277 16.44 -17.33 5.50
C MET A 277 17.85 -17.87 5.75
N ASN A 278 17.96 -19.18 6.06
CA ASN A 278 19.26 -19.81 6.29
C ASN A 278 20.08 -19.86 5.00
N LEU A 279 19.45 -20.18 3.86
CA LEU A 279 20.09 -20.14 2.55
C LEU A 279 20.58 -18.72 2.21
N TYR A 280 19.76 -17.70 2.47
CA TYR A 280 20.16 -16.31 2.29
C TYR A 280 21.36 -15.93 3.16
N ALA A 281 21.38 -16.34 4.43
CA ALA A 281 22.51 -16.08 5.32
C ALA A 281 23.81 -16.70 4.77
N ASN A 282 23.75 -17.93 4.26
CA ASN A 282 24.89 -18.58 3.61
C ASN A 282 25.32 -17.84 2.33
N TYR A 283 24.36 -17.47 1.48
CA TYR A 283 24.59 -16.69 0.27
C TYR A 283 25.34 -15.39 0.55
N ILE A 284 24.94 -14.64 1.58
CA ILE A 284 25.61 -13.39 1.96
C ILE A 284 27.02 -13.65 2.48
N VAL A 285 27.21 -14.67 3.33
CA VAL A 285 28.54 -15.02 3.85
C VAL A 285 29.50 -15.43 2.73
N GLU A 286 29.04 -16.24 1.78
CA GLU A 286 29.84 -16.64 0.62
C GLU A 286 30.13 -15.46 -0.31
N SER A 287 29.15 -14.58 -0.52
CA SER A 287 29.34 -13.37 -1.35
C SER A 287 30.33 -12.39 -0.73
N LEU A 288 30.38 -12.29 0.60
CA LEU A 288 31.35 -11.47 1.33
C LEU A 288 32.76 -12.08 1.37
N ARG A 289 32.91 -13.39 1.13
CA ARG A 289 34.21 -14.08 1.10
C ARG A 289 34.93 -13.97 -0.25
N ARG A 290 34.21 -13.64 -1.33
CA ARG A 290 34.75 -13.48 -2.69
C ARG A 290 35.21 -12.04 -2.91
#